data_AF-A0A392U4Q0-F1
#
_entry.id   AF-A0A392U4Q0-F1
#
_cell.length_a   1.000
_cell.length_b   1.000
_cell.length_c   1.000
_cell.angle_alpha   90.00
_cell.angle_beta   90.00
_cell.angle_gamma   90.00
#
_symmetry.space_group_name_H-M   'P 1'
#
loop_
_entity.id
_entity.type
_entity.pdbx_description
1 polymer ?
#
loop_
_entity_poly.entity_id
_entity_poly.type
_entity_poly.pdbx_seq_one_letter_code
_entity_poly.pdbx_strand_id
1 'polypeptide(L)'
;MAEGAGLQEALNLVVSLNLIKVIIELDSERIVTAVKKKIFPRNRWGRIAENCARFLDRHYEASITWVKRDGNAAAHHLARW
;
A
#
# COMPACT_ATOMS: atom_id res chain seq x y z
N MET A 1 -9.57 -6.74 5.83
CA MET A 1 -10.26 -6.21 4.64
C MET A 1 -10.05 -4.70 4.47
N ALA A 2 -10.05 -3.91 5.56
CA ALA A 2 -9.82 -2.46 5.51
C ALA A 2 -8.45 -2.05 4.93
N GLU A 3 -7.37 -2.75 5.30
CA GLU A 3 -5.99 -2.41 4.88
C GLU A 3 -5.79 -2.46 3.35
N GLY A 4 -6.41 -3.43 2.67
CA GLY A 4 -6.36 -3.51 1.21
C GLY A 4 -7.11 -2.34 0.54
N ALA A 5 -8.25 -1.92 1.11
CA ALA A 5 -8.98 -0.78 0.58
C ALA A 5 -8.18 0.53 0.77
N GLY A 6 -7.55 0.72 1.92
CA GLY A 6 -6.68 1.88 2.18
C GLY A 6 -5.51 1.97 1.19
N LEU A 7 -4.88 0.84 0.86
CA LEU A 7 -3.83 0.81 -0.15
C LEU A 7 -4.35 1.17 -1.56
N GLN A 8 -5.54 0.72 -1.93
CA GLN A 8 -6.13 1.05 -3.23
C GLN A 8 -6.42 2.55 -3.34
N GLU A 9 -6.99 3.17 -2.29
CA GLU A 9 -7.25 4.61 -2.28
C GLU A 9 -5.96 5.43 -2.27
N ALA A 10 -4.93 4.99 -1.54
CA ALA A 10 -3.62 5.62 -1.58
C ALA A 10 -3.02 5.61 -2.99
N LEU A 11 -3.11 4.48 -3.71
CA LEU A 11 -2.66 4.38 -5.10
C LEU A 11 -3.47 5.28 -6.03
N ASN A 12 -4.80 5.32 -5.88
CA ASN A 12 -5.66 6.21 -6.68
C ASN A 12 -5.29 7.68 -6.46
N LEU A 13 -5.04 8.07 -5.20
CA LEU A 13 -4.65 9.43 -4.84
C LEU A 13 -3.31 9.81 -5.47
N VAL A 14 -2.31 8.93 -5.35
CA VAL A 14 -0.97 9.12 -5.95
C VAL A 14 -1.05 9.32 -7.46
N VAL A 15 -1.85 8.50 -8.14
CA VAL A 15 -2.09 8.64 -9.59
C VAL A 15 -2.81 9.95 -9.91
N SER A 16 -3.85 10.32 -9.14
CA SER A 16 -4.62 11.55 -9.37
C SER A 16 -3.80 12.83 -9.17
N LEU A 17 -2.87 12.81 -8.21
CA LEU A 17 -1.97 13.91 -7.90
C LEU A 17 -0.69 13.89 -8.76
N ASN A 18 -0.55 12.90 -9.63
CA ASN A 18 0.61 12.68 -10.49
C ASN A 18 1.94 12.69 -9.69
N LEU A 19 1.93 12.10 -8.50
CA LEU A 19 3.09 12.08 -7.61
C LEU A 19 4.10 11.05 -8.11
N ILE A 20 5.32 11.54 -8.36
CA ILE A 20 6.41 10.75 -8.93
C ILE A 20 7.25 10.05 -7.85
N LYS A 21 7.33 10.64 -6.66
CA LYS A 21 8.16 10.19 -5.54
C LYS A 21 7.29 9.97 -4.31
N VAL A 22 7.06 8.71 -3.96
CA VAL A 22 6.09 8.33 -2.92
C VAL A 22 6.64 7.22 -2.04
N ILE A 23 6.51 7.37 -0.72
CA ILE A 23 6.75 6.29 0.23
C ILE A 23 5.38 5.85 0.75
N ILE A 24 4.99 4.61 0.46
CA ILE A 24 3.75 4.03 0.95
C ILE A 24 4.06 3.29 2.24
N GLU A 25 3.49 3.79 3.34
CA GLU A 25 3.63 3.19 4.67
C GLU A 25 2.36 2.42 5.04
N LEU A 26 2.53 1.16 5.44
CA LEU A 26 1.41 0.30 5.86
C LEU A 26 1.72 -0.35 7.21
N ASP A 27 0.69 -0.51 8.03
CA ASP A 27 0.76 -1.28 9.28
C ASP A 27 0.62 -2.80 9.06
N SER A 28 0.38 -3.23 7.81
CA SER A 28 0.21 -4.62 7.41
C SER A 28 1.49 -5.24 6.84
N GLU A 29 2.26 -5.92 7.68
CA GLU A 29 3.50 -6.61 7.26
C GLU A 29 3.23 -7.65 6.15
N ARG A 30 2.06 -8.30 6.21
CA ARG A 30 1.65 -9.30 5.21
C ARG A 30 1.54 -8.71 3.81
N ILE A 31 0.97 -7.50 3.69
CA ILE A 31 0.82 -6.82 2.40
C ILE A 31 2.19 -6.34 1.91
N VAL A 32 2.98 -5.69 2.78
CA VAL A 32 4.32 -5.19 2.42
C VAL A 32 5.21 -6.34 1.93
N THR A 33 5.16 -7.48 2.61
CA THR A 33 5.93 -8.68 2.22
C THR A 33 5.43 -9.27 0.90
N ALA A 34 4.12 -9.34 0.67
CA ALA A 34 3.55 -9.82 -0.59
C ALA A 34 4.00 -8.95 -1.78
N VAL A 35 4.00 -7.61 -1.61
CA VAL A 35 4.48 -6.66 -2.62
C VAL A 35 5.97 -6.83 -2.88
N LYS A 36 6.80 -6.87 -1.83
CA LYS A 36 8.27 -7.01 -1.95
C LYS A 36 8.69 -8.35 -2.56
N LYS A 37 8.04 -9.45 -2.17
CA LYS A 37 8.34 -10.79 -2.69
C LYS A 37 7.65 -11.10 -4.01
N LYS A 38 6.73 -10.25 -4.47
CA LYS A 38 5.86 -10.48 -5.62
C LYS A 38 5.07 -11.81 -5.53
N ILE A 39 4.65 -12.18 -4.32
CA ILE A 39 3.86 -13.38 -4.04
C ILE A 39 2.46 -12.94 -3.60
N PHE A 40 1.48 -13.15 -4.48
CA PHE A 40 0.12 -12.65 -4.27
C PHE A 40 -0.87 -13.81 -4.11
N PRO A 41 -1.66 -13.86 -3.03
CA PRO A 41 -2.74 -14.82 -2.92
C PRO A 41 -3.89 -14.46 -3.87
N ARG A 42 -4.64 -15.45 -4.34
CA ARG A 42 -5.82 -15.27 -5.21
C ARG A 42 -7.05 -14.79 -4.42
N ASN A 43 -6.93 -13.63 -3.77
CA ASN A 43 -8.01 -12.96 -3.04
C ASN A 43 -7.99 -11.45 -3.31
N ARG A 44 -8.98 -10.73 -2.79
CA ARG A 44 -9.19 -9.31 -3.09
C ARG A 44 -7.97 -8.44 -2.74
N TRP A 45 -7.35 -8.64 -1.58
CA TRP A 45 -6.19 -7.84 -1.19
C TRP A 45 -4.91 -8.25 -1.94
N GLY A 46 -4.80 -9.51 -2.36
CA GLY A 46 -3.69 -9.98 -3.20
C GLY A 46 -3.66 -9.29 -4.56
N ARG A 47 -4.84 -9.07 -5.18
CA ARG A 47 -4.94 -8.29 -6.42
C ARG A 47 -4.55 -6.82 -6.24
N ILE A 48 -4.85 -6.24 -5.08
CA ILE A 48 -4.45 -4.86 -4.75
C ILE A 48 -2.93 -4.79 -4.52
N ALA A 49 -2.35 -5.76 -3.81
CA ALA A 49 -0.92 -5.87 -3.62
C ALA A 49 -0.18 -6.06 -4.98
N GLU A 50 -0.75 -6.83 -5.89
CA GLU A 50 -0.22 -6.99 -7.25
C GLU A 50 -0.21 -5.66 -8.02
N ASN A 51 -1.33 -4.91 -7.98
CA ASN A 51 -1.40 -3.58 -8.60
C ASN A 51 -0.38 -2.62 -8.00
N CYS A 52 -0.20 -2.64 -6.67
CA CYS A 52 0.82 -1.87 -5.98
C CYS A 52 2.23 -2.23 -6.47
N ALA A 53 2.55 -3.52 -6.57
CA ALA A 53 3.85 -3.97 -7.04
C ALA A 53 4.13 -3.48 -8.48
N ARG A 54 3.12 -3.55 -9.36
CA ARG A 54 3.22 -3.04 -10.74
C ARG A 54 3.42 -1.52 -10.79
N PHE A 55 2.79 -0.77 -9.88
CA PHE A 55 3.01 0.67 -9.75
C PHE A 55 4.46 0.97 -9.35
N LEU A 56 4.96 0.30 -8.29
CA LEU A 56 6.34 0.48 -7.82
C LEU A 56 7.37 0.07 -8.89
N ASP A 57 7.12 -0.99 -9.66
CA ASP A 57 8.00 -1.41 -10.76
C ASP A 57 8.09 -0.34 -11.87
N ARG A 58 7.06 0.49 -12.06
CA ARG A 58 7.03 1.59 -13.05
C ARG A 58 7.61 2.90 -12.53
N HIS A 59 7.67 3.06 -11.21
CA HIS A 59 8.10 4.29 -10.55
C HIS A 59 9.26 3.98 -9.59
N TYR A 60 10.49 4.08 -10.08
CA TYR A 60 11.71 3.76 -9.31
C TYR A 60 11.91 4.66 -8.07
N GLU A 61 11.25 5.82 -8.01
CA GLU A 61 11.26 6.71 -6.83
C GLU A 61 10.13 6.40 -5.84
N ALA A 62 9.29 5.41 -6.14
CA ALA A 62 8.25 4.93 -5.24
C ALA A 62 8.72 3.72 -4.45
N SER A 63 8.39 3.67 -3.15
CA SER A 63 8.76 2.56 -2.28
C SER A 63 7.64 2.21 -1.31
N ILE A 64 7.73 1.01 -0.73
CA ILE A 64 6.77 0.52 0.26
C ILE A 64 7.49 0.02 1.51
N THR A 65 7.05 0.50 2.67
CA THR A 65 7.65 0.20 3.97
C THR A 65 6.58 -0.21 4.98
N TRP A 66 6.95 -1.17 5.83
CA TRP A 66 6.11 -1.55 6.96
C TRP A 66 6.44 -0.67 8.15
N VAL A 67 5.41 -0.10 8.77
CA VAL A 67 5.54 0.76 9.97
C VAL A 67 4.69 0.17 11.08
N LYS A 68 5.21 0.16 12.32
CA LYS A 68 4.43 -0.27 13.49
C LYS A 68 3.19 0.63 13.66
N ARG A 69 2.08 0.07 14.15
CA ARG A 69 0.80 0.79 14.32
C ARG A 69 0.90 2.12 15.09
N ASP A 70 1.80 2.22 16.06
CA ASP A 70 2.03 3.49 16.78
C ASP A 70 2.56 4.61 15.87
N GLY A 71 3.26 4.26 14.79
CA GLY A 71 3.69 5.20 13.73
C GLY A 71 2.61 5.47 12.68
N ASN A 72 1.51 4.71 12.65
CA ASN A 72 0.39 4.86 11.72
C ASN A 72 -0.91 5.29 12.41
N ALA A 73 -0.80 6.02 13.53
CA ALA A 73 -1.95 6.47 14.31
C ALA A 73 -2.94 7.30 13.48
N ALA A 74 -2.44 8.12 12.54
CA ALA A 74 -3.28 8.92 11.66
C ALA A 74 -4.22 8.08 10.78
N ALA A 75 -3.71 7.06 10.09
CA ALA A 75 -4.55 6.20 9.26
C ALA A 75 -5.44 5.27 10.11
N HIS A 76 -4.96 4.85 11.29
CA HIS A 76 -5.76 4.05 12.22
C HIS A 76 -6.97 4.82 12.74
N HIS A 77 -6.81 6.13 13.02
CA HIS A 77 -7.92 6.99 13.43
C HIS A 77 -8.90 7.25 12.28
N LEU A 78 -8.42 7.45 11.05
CA LEU A 78 -9.26 7.64 9.87
C LEU A 78 -10.08 6.39 9.50
N ALA A 79 -9.56 5.19 9.73
CA ALA A 79 -10.26 3.94 9.42
C ALA A 79 -11.30 3.51 10.48
N ARG A 80 -11.39 4.20 11.62
CA ARG A 80 -12.32 3.91 12.72
C ARG A 80 -13.61 4.75 12.69
N TRP A 81 -13.75 5.66 11.73
CA TRP A 81 -14.91 6.54 11.58
C TRP A 81 -15.92 5.98 10.58
#